data_AF-A0A968HSQ1-F1
#
_entry.id   AF-A0A968HSQ1-F1
#
_cell.length_a   1.000
_cell.length_b   1.000
_cell.length_c   1.000
_cell.angle_alpha   90.00
_cell.angle_beta   90.00
_cell.angle_gamma   90.00
#
_symmetry.space_group_name_H-M   'P 1'
#
loop_
_entity.id
_entity.type
_entity.pdbx_description
1 polymer ?
#
loop_
_entity_poly.entity_id
_entity_poly.type
_entity_poly.pdbx_seq_one_letter_code
_entity_poly.pdbx_strand_id
1 'polypeptide(L)'
;MDAPNFYAALPPMRRLRQIVDDEFFAPVPPDWWIVISDVVNSTQHIEAGLYKEVNLMGASTIVALLNLTPNHELPFVFGGDGATVLIPDALREQAAAALLSVQSMAAVSFNLDLRVGMVPMSAVAKPIWVGKLAISEHYNQAVFKGGGVTAATDLIKDGERRDSYQPQLPRGSTHCRSNWVGVSLAGDRQSLCRKCEFDCDWHHANGNRK
;
A
#
# COMPACT_ATOMS: atom_id res chain seq x y z
N MET A 1 -23.11 7.52 4.38
CA MET A 1 -21.70 7.87 4.68
C MET A 1 -21.01 8.01 3.35
N ASP A 2 -20.36 9.13 3.08
CA ASP A 2 -19.57 9.27 1.85
C ASP A 2 -18.39 8.28 1.92
N ALA A 3 -18.25 7.47 0.87
CA ALA A 3 -17.27 6.40 0.80
C ALA A 3 -15.83 6.80 1.20
N PRO A 4 -15.30 8.01 0.89
CA PRO A 4 -13.92 8.37 1.24
C PRO A 4 -13.68 8.63 2.74
N ASN A 5 -14.71 9.05 3.49
CA ASN A 5 -14.59 9.43 4.90
C ASN A 5 -15.06 8.34 5.87
N PHE A 6 -15.41 7.16 5.35
CA PHE A 6 -15.92 6.03 6.14
C PHE A 6 -15.02 5.70 7.35
N TYR A 7 -13.71 5.50 7.12
CA TYR A 7 -12.79 5.11 8.19
C TYR A 7 -12.52 6.25 9.18
N ALA A 8 -12.43 7.49 8.69
CA ALA A 8 -12.24 8.67 9.54
C ALA A 8 -13.38 8.83 10.56
N ALA A 9 -14.62 8.52 10.16
CA ALA A 9 -15.81 8.63 10.98
C ALA A 9 -15.95 7.55 12.09
N LEU A 10 -15.14 6.49 12.08
CA LEU A 10 -15.25 5.43 13.09
C LEU A 10 -14.79 5.91 14.48
N PRO A 11 -15.56 5.61 15.55
CA PRO A 11 -15.19 5.98 16.90
C PRO A 11 -13.92 5.21 17.33
N PRO A 12 -12.89 5.90 17.86
CA PRO A 12 -11.70 5.22 18.34
C PRO A 12 -11.96 4.50 19.67
N MET A 13 -11.55 3.24 19.74
CA MET A 13 -11.33 2.51 20.98
C MET A 13 -10.20 3.18 21.75
N ARG A 14 -10.41 3.45 23.04
CA ARG A 14 -9.38 4.06 23.92
C ARG A 14 -8.70 3.04 24.83
N ARG A 15 -9.27 1.84 24.94
CA ARG A 15 -8.76 0.75 25.77
C ARG A 15 -8.70 -0.51 24.93
N LEU A 16 -7.58 -1.23 24.99
CA LEU A 16 -7.38 -2.46 24.23
C LEU A 16 -8.50 -3.50 24.43
N ARG A 17 -9.04 -3.59 25.65
CA ARG A 17 -10.16 -4.50 25.96
C ARG A 17 -11.40 -4.28 25.09
N GLN A 18 -11.57 -3.10 24.51
CA GLN A 18 -12.72 -2.78 23.65
C GLN A 18 -12.63 -3.44 22.27
N ILE A 19 -11.50 -4.07 21.93
CA ILE A 19 -11.38 -4.84 20.68
C ILE A 19 -12.39 -5.98 20.62
N VAL A 20 -12.88 -6.50 21.74
CA VAL A 20 -13.92 -7.55 21.73
C VAL A 20 -15.33 -7.00 21.51
N ASP A 21 -15.53 -5.68 21.64
CA ASP A 21 -16.83 -5.03 21.55
C ASP A 21 -17.13 -4.71 20.08
N ASP A 22 -18.14 -5.36 19.51
CA ASP A 22 -18.46 -5.23 18.07
C ASP A 22 -19.02 -3.85 17.69
N GLU A 23 -19.45 -3.03 18.65
CA GLU A 23 -19.91 -1.66 18.42
C GLU A 23 -18.83 -0.71 17.86
N PHE A 24 -17.54 -1.03 18.08
CA PHE A 24 -16.41 -0.26 17.55
C PHE A 24 -15.97 -0.69 16.15
N PHE A 25 -16.68 -1.65 15.56
CA PHE A 25 -16.37 -2.20 14.25
C PHE A 25 -17.47 -1.87 13.25
N ALA A 26 -17.05 -1.56 12.03
CA ALA A 26 -17.95 -1.36 10.90
C ALA A 26 -17.52 -2.26 9.73
N PRO A 27 -18.47 -2.73 8.91
CA PRO A 27 -18.14 -3.52 7.73
C PRO A 27 -17.46 -2.59 6.72
N VAL A 28 -16.42 -3.09 6.08
CA VAL A 28 -15.74 -2.33 5.01
C VAL A 28 -16.69 -2.15 3.83
N PRO A 29 -16.79 -0.96 3.21
CA PRO A 29 -17.67 -0.73 2.08
C PRO A 29 -17.34 -1.64 0.89
N PRO A 30 -18.35 -2.09 0.12
CA PRO A 30 -18.16 -3.11 -0.93
C PRO A 30 -17.38 -2.60 -2.15
N ASP A 31 -17.28 -1.28 -2.33
CA ASP A 31 -16.52 -0.62 -3.38
C ASP A 31 -15.05 -0.37 -2.99
N TRP A 32 -14.63 -0.79 -1.79
CA TRP A 32 -13.24 -0.69 -1.39
C TRP A 32 -12.40 -1.86 -1.90
N TRP A 33 -11.09 -1.67 -1.84
CA TRP A 33 -10.07 -2.62 -2.23
C TRP A 33 -9.17 -2.96 -1.06
N ILE A 34 -8.70 -4.20 -1.04
CA ILE A 34 -7.74 -4.73 -0.09
C ILE A 34 -6.39 -4.78 -0.80
N VAL A 35 -5.49 -3.91 -0.39
CA VAL A 35 -4.11 -3.84 -0.90
C VAL A 35 -3.21 -4.59 0.06
N ILE A 36 -2.42 -5.52 -0.48
CA ILE A 36 -1.53 -6.36 0.31
C ILE A 36 -0.13 -6.32 -0.30
N SER A 37 0.89 -6.20 0.54
CA SER A 37 2.27 -6.50 0.20
C SER A 37 2.86 -7.52 1.16
N ASP A 38 3.79 -8.34 0.68
CA ASP A 38 4.40 -9.45 1.40
C ASP A 38 5.74 -9.80 0.74
N VAL A 39 6.86 -9.72 1.48
CA VAL A 39 8.17 -10.11 0.97
C VAL A 39 8.24 -11.63 0.83
N VAL A 40 8.54 -12.11 -0.36
CA VAL A 40 8.66 -13.56 -0.62
C VAL A 40 9.86 -14.12 0.15
N ASN A 41 9.66 -15.25 0.82
CA ASN A 41 10.68 -15.90 1.66
C ASN A 41 11.26 -14.97 2.75
N SER A 42 10.46 -14.05 3.30
CA SER A 42 10.89 -13.07 4.30
C SER A 42 11.67 -13.68 5.47
N THR A 43 11.25 -14.84 5.99
CA THR A 43 11.94 -15.55 7.07
C THR A 43 13.39 -15.85 6.74
N GLN A 44 13.67 -16.35 5.52
CA GLN A 44 15.03 -16.68 5.08
C GLN A 44 15.88 -15.42 4.94
N HIS A 45 15.30 -14.33 4.44
CA HIS A 45 15.98 -13.04 4.35
C HIS A 45 16.30 -12.46 5.73
N ILE A 46 15.37 -12.57 6.69
CA ILE A 46 15.58 -12.15 8.08
C ILE A 46 16.70 -12.97 8.73
N GLU A 47 16.70 -14.29 8.55
CA GLU A 47 17.77 -15.18 9.03
C GLU A 47 19.13 -14.85 8.39
N ALA A 48 19.12 -14.36 7.14
CA ALA A 48 20.31 -13.85 6.45
C ALA A 48 20.72 -12.42 6.87
N GLY A 49 20.04 -11.83 7.87
CA GLY A 49 20.37 -10.50 8.41
C GLY A 49 19.70 -9.32 7.72
N LEU A 50 18.80 -9.56 6.75
CA LEU A 50 18.13 -8.52 5.94
C LEU A 50 16.82 -8.01 6.56
N TYR A 51 16.66 -8.11 7.88
CA TYR A 51 15.42 -7.74 8.55
C TYR A 51 15.05 -6.26 8.36
N LYS A 52 16.05 -5.37 8.20
CA LYS A 52 15.82 -3.94 7.99
C LYS A 52 15.23 -3.69 6.61
N GLU A 53 15.77 -4.33 5.60
CA GLU A 53 15.34 -4.24 4.22
C GLU A 53 13.94 -4.85 4.05
N VAL A 54 13.70 -6.01 4.67
CA VAL A 54 12.37 -6.64 4.73
C VAL A 54 11.34 -5.70 5.36
N ASN A 55 11.64 -5.16 6.56
CA ASN A 55 10.73 -4.23 7.23
C ASN A 55 10.52 -2.93 6.46
N LEU A 56 11.56 -2.46 5.78
CA LEU A 56 11.49 -1.28 4.93
C LEU A 56 10.50 -1.48 3.79
N MET A 57 10.38 -2.68 3.20
CA MET A 57 9.44 -2.92 2.10
C MET A 57 7.97 -2.84 2.56
N GLY A 58 7.65 -3.43 3.73
CA GLY A 58 6.32 -3.32 4.31
C GLY A 58 5.98 -1.88 4.69
N ALA A 59 6.91 -1.16 5.35
CA ALA A 59 6.72 0.24 5.71
C ALA A 59 6.59 1.15 4.47
N SER A 60 7.42 0.93 3.44
CA SER A 60 7.39 1.71 2.20
C SER A 60 6.07 1.54 1.46
N THR A 61 5.46 0.35 1.52
CA THR A 61 4.12 0.12 0.96
C THR A 61 3.10 1.03 1.63
N ILE A 62 3.10 1.09 2.97
CA ILE A 62 2.16 1.92 3.74
C ILE A 62 2.36 3.40 3.39
N VAL A 63 3.62 3.88 3.46
CA VAL A 63 3.94 5.28 3.17
C VAL A 63 3.54 5.67 1.75
N ALA A 64 3.83 4.83 0.76
CA ALA A 64 3.50 5.11 -0.64
C ALA A 64 1.97 5.28 -0.83
N LEU A 65 1.15 4.48 -0.14
CA LEU A 65 -0.31 4.55 -0.23
C LEU A 65 -0.90 5.71 0.57
N LEU A 66 -0.38 6.00 1.78
CA LEU A 66 -0.84 7.12 2.59
C LEU A 66 -0.57 8.47 1.89
N ASN A 67 0.55 8.58 1.16
CA ASN A 67 0.89 9.78 0.40
C ASN A 67 -0.10 10.10 -0.74
N LEU A 68 -0.92 9.13 -1.17
CA LEU A 68 -1.95 9.36 -2.20
C LEU A 68 -3.13 10.16 -1.68
N THR A 69 -3.34 10.20 -0.36
CA THR A 69 -4.48 10.84 0.25
C THR A 69 -4.10 11.57 1.55
N PRO A 70 -3.39 12.70 1.46
CA PRO A 70 -2.89 13.42 2.64
C PRO A 70 -4.00 13.92 3.58
N ASN A 71 -5.26 13.97 3.10
CA ASN A 71 -6.41 14.47 3.85
C ASN A 71 -7.39 13.38 4.28
N HIS A 72 -7.17 12.10 3.93
CA HIS A 72 -8.06 11.01 4.35
C HIS A 72 -7.29 9.92 5.06
N GLU A 73 -7.91 9.32 6.08
CA GLU A 73 -7.33 8.19 6.78
C GLU A 73 -7.56 6.89 6.00
N LEU A 74 -6.49 6.12 5.77
CA LEU A 74 -6.59 4.75 5.28
C LEU A 74 -6.31 3.78 6.43
N PRO A 75 -7.17 2.77 6.67
CA PRO A 75 -6.87 1.74 7.65
C PRO A 75 -5.79 0.82 7.13
N PHE A 76 -4.75 0.59 7.93
CA PHE A 76 -3.66 -0.32 7.59
C PHE A 76 -3.20 -1.15 8.79
N VAL A 77 -2.61 -2.30 8.48
CA VAL A 77 -1.87 -3.16 9.42
C VAL A 77 -0.48 -3.42 8.84
N PHE A 78 0.54 -3.21 9.65
CA PHE A 78 1.93 -3.54 9.33
C PHE A 78 2.26 -4.94 9.85
N GLY A 79 2.73 -5.82 8.96
CA GLY A 79 3.09 -7.20 9.28
C GLY A 79 4.57 -7.40 9.60
N GLY A 80 5.41 -6.37 9.42
CA GLY A 80 6.87 -6.51 9.40
C GLY A 80 7.35 -6.66 7.97
N ASP A 81 7.17 -7.82 7.38
CA ASP A 81 7.57 -8.16 6.01
C ASP A 81 6.56 -7.73 4.92
N GLY A 82 5.53 -7.01 5.32
CA GLY A 82 4.41 -6.67 4.45
C GLY A 82 3.45 -5.71 5.10
N ALA A 83 2.39 -5.38 4.37
CA ALA A 83 1.33 -4.52 4.84
C ALA A 83 -0.02 -4.93 4.25
N THR A 84 -1.09 -4.66 4.98
CA THR A 84 -2.46 -4.65 4.46
C THR A 84 -3.02 -3.25 4.61
N VAL A 85 -3.57 -2.69 3.53
CA VAL A 85 -4.21 -1.36 3.51
C VAL A 85 -5.55 -1.49 2.82
N LEU A 86 -6.61 -0.88 3.37
CA LEU A 86 -7.87 -0.76 2.63
C LEU A 86 -7.94 0.61 1.97
N ILE A 87 -8.33 0.65 0.70
CA ILE A 87 -8.45 1.89 -0.07
C ILE A 87 -9.82 1.99 -0.77
N PRO A 88 -10.39 3.20 -0.94
CA PRO A 88 -11.56 3.38 -1.80
C PRO A 88 -11.19 3.17 -3.28
N ASP A 89 -12.16 2.77 -4.12
CA ASP A 89 -11.96 2.56 -5.57
C ASP A 89 -11.35 3.78 -6.27
N ALA A 90 -11.66 4.99 -5.80
CA ALA A 90 -11.11 6.24 -6.33
C ALA A 90 -9.57 6.31 -6.29
N LEU A 91 -8.90 5.55 -5.41
CA LEU A 91 -7.44 5.49 -5.31
C LEU A 91 -6.83 4.30 -6.06
N ARG A 92 -7.64 3.42 -6.66
CA ARG A 92 -7.20 2.13 -7.22
C ARG A 92 -6.04 2.28 -8.21
N GLU A 93 -6.17 3.17 -9.20
CA GLU A 93 -5.15 3.31 -10.25
C GLU A 93 -3.84 3.90 -9.71
N GLN A 94 -3.93 4.90 -8.82
CA GLN A 94 -2.76 5.51 -8.19
C GLN A 94 -2.06 4.52 -7.24
N ALA A 95 -2.84 3.73 -6.50
CA ALA A 95 -2.33 2.67 -5.65
C ALA A 95 -1.61 1.58 -6.47
N ALA A 96 -2.15 1.17 -7.62
CA ALA A 96 -1.49 0.22 -8.50
C ALA A 96 -0.11 0.73 -8.95
N ALA A 97 -0.02 1.99 -9.38
CA ALA A 97 1.25 2.60 -9.77
C ALA A 97 2.26 2.71 -8.60
N ALA A 98 1.78 3.07 -7.41
CA ALA A 98 2.59 3.14 -6.20
C ALA A 98 3.14 1.76 -5.82
N LEU A 99 2.30 0.73 -5.82
CA LEU A 99 2.70 -0.65 -5.50
C LEU A 99 3.76 -1.19 -6.45
N LEU A 100 3.57 -0.98 -7.76
CA LEU A 100 4.56 -1.39 -8.77
C LEU A 100 5.90 -0.66 -8.59
N SER A 101 5.87 0.60 -8.15
CA SER A 101 7.08 1.35 -7.83
C SER A 101 7.81 0.78 -6.61
N VAL A 102 7.09 0.44 -5.53
CA VAL A 102 7.68 -0.21 -4.34
C VAL A 102 8.21 -1.61 -4.69
N GLN A 103 7.47 -2.37 -5.51
CA GLN A 103 7.93 -3.67 -6.00
C GLN A 103 9.23 -3.56 -6.82
N SER A 104 9.32 -2.56 -7.72
CA SER A 104 10.55 -2.31 -8.46
C SER A 104 11.70 -1.90 -7.55
N MET A 105 11.45 -1.10 -6.51
CA MET A 105 12.47 -0.74 -5.52
C MET A 105 13.00 -1.98 -4.79
N ALA A 106 12.11 -2.87 -4.34
CA ALA A 106 12.49 -4.10 -3.66
C ALA A 106 13.48 -4.91 -4.49
N ALA A 107 13.17 -5.11 -5.78
CA ALA A 107 13.99 -5.86 -6.70
C ALA A 107 15.33 -5.16 -7.00
N VAL A 108 15.30 -3.87 -7.37
CA VAL A 108 16.47 -3.17 -7.89
C VAL A 108 17.44 -2.74 -6.77
N SER A 109 16.91 -2.27 -5.64
CA SER A 109 17.73 -1.70 -4.57
C SER A 109 18.14 -2.70 -3.50
N PHE A 110 17.34 -3.75 -3.29
CA PHE A 110 17.51 -4.67 -2.17
C PHE A 110 17.59 -6.15 -2.60
N ASN A 111 17.42 -6.45 -3.89
CA ASN A 111 17.37 -7.82 -4.40
C ASN A 111 16.32 -8.69 -3.66
N LEU A 112 15.19 -8.08 -3.30
CA LEU A 112 14.05 -8.72 -2.66
C LEU A 112 12.91 -8.86 -3.67
N ASP A 113 12.23 -10.01 -3.64
CA ASP A 113 10.96 -10.18 -4.36
C ASP A 113 9.81 -9.73 -3.44
N LEU A 114 9.16 -8.63 -3.82
CA LEU A 114 7.98 -8.12 -3.13
C LEU A 114 6.73 -8.57 -3.87
N ARG A 115 5.94 -9.44 -3.24
CA ARG A 115 4.59 -9.74 -3.69
C ARG A 115 3.71 -8.55 -3.36
N VAL A 116 2.99 -8.04 -4.35
CA VAL A 116 1.93 -7.03 -4.17
C VAL A 116 0.65 -7.53 -4.81
N GLY A 117 -0.49 -7.20 -4.22
CA GLY A 117 -1.80 -7.56 -4.74
C GLY A 117 -2.87 -6.55 -4.37
N MET A 118 -3.87 -6.46 -5.24
CA MET A 118 -5.06 -5.62 -5.09
C MET A 118 -6.29 -6.51 -5.28
N VAL A 119 -7.00 -6.77 -4.19
CA VAL A 119 -8.16 -7.67 -4.15
C VAL A 119 -9.43 -6.83 -3.94
N PRO A 120 -10.43 -6.90 -4.84
CA PRO A 120 -11.70 -6.21 -4.60
C PRO A 120 -12.46 -6.91 -3.48
N MET A 121 -13.23 -6.16 -2.69
CA MET A 121 -14.05 -6.75 -1.60
C MET A 121 -14.99 -7.85 -2.10
N SER A 122 -15.48 -7.77 -3.34
CA SER A 122 -16.34 -8.77 -3.97
C SER A 122 -15.68 -10.14 -4.21
N ALA A 123 -14.34 -10.22 -4.23
CA ALA A 123 -13.62 -11.48 -4.38
C ALA A 123 -13.44 -12.24 -3.06
N VAL A 124 -13.79 -11.64 -1.92
CA VAL A 124 -13.54 -12.19 -0.59
C VAL A 124 -14.84 -12.67 0.04
N ALA A 125 -14.98 -13.99 0.21
CA ALA A 125 -16.19 -14.59 0.77
C ALA A 125 -16.38 -14.34 2.27
N LYS A 126 -15.30 -14.04 3.00
CA LYS A 126 -15.33 -13.78 4.44
C LYS A 126 -15.46 -12.28 4.71
N PRO A 127 -16.21 -11.87 5.75
CA PRO A 127 -16.38 -10.45 6.03
C PRO A 127 -15.07 -9.80 6.48
N ILE A 128 -14.96 -8.51 6.22
CA ILE A 128 -13.90 -7.66 6.79
C ILE A 128 -14.59 -6.55 7.56
N TRP A 129 -14.33 -6.54 8.86
CA TRP A 129 -14.73 -5.47 9.76
C TRP A 129 -13.49 -4.70 10.17
N VAL A 130 -13.60 -3.39 10.20
CA VAL A 130 -12.52 -2.51 10.63
C VAL A 130 -12.96 -1.69 11.84
N GLY A 131 -12.07 -1.62 12.82
CA GLY A 131 -12.16 -0.74 13.97
C GLY A 131 -10.90 0.12 14.09
N LYS A 132 -10.95 1.11 14.98
CA LYS A 132 -9.88 2.09 15.19
C LYS A 132 -9.44 2.07 16.65
N LEU A 133 -8.17 1.82 16.94
CA LEU A 133 -7.60 1.86 18.28
C LEU A 133 -6.71 3.10 18.43
N ALA A 134 -7.06 4.00 19.35
CA ALA A 134 -6.22 5.14 19.69
C ALA A 134 -4.97 4.67 20.44
N ILE A 135 -3.81 4.86 19.81
CA ILE A 135 -2.50 4.55 20.39
C ILE A 135 -1.90 5.81 21.03
N SER A 136 -2.06 6.95 20.37
CA SER A 136 -1.68 8.27 20.87
C SER A 136 -2.69 9.32 20.42
N GLU A 137 -2.49 10.58 20.81
CA GLU A 137 -3.34 11.70 20.39
C GLU A 137 -3.39 11.88 18.87
N HIS A 138 -2.30 11.53 18.18
CA HIS A 138 -2.14 11.75 16.74
C HIS A 138 -2.05 10.46 15.93
N TYR A 139 -2.21 9.30 16.58
CA TYR A 139 -2.08 8.02 15.90
C TYR A 139 -3.15 7.02 16.34
N ASN A 140 -3.88 6.53 15.34
CA ASN A 140 -4.85 5.47 15.47
C ASN A 140 -4.43 4.25 14.66
N GLN A 141 -4.38 3.09 15.30
CA GLN A 141 -4.09 1.81 14.67
C GLN A 141 -5.38 1.16 14.19
N ALA A 142 -5.46 0.76 12.92
CA ALA A 142 -6.57 -0.03 12.42
C ALA A 142 -6.53 -1.44 13.04
N VAL A 143 -7.70 -1.99 13.33
CA VAL A 143 -7.88 -3.36 13.79
C VAL A 143 -8.86 -4.05 12.84
N PHE A 144 -8.48 -5.22 12.31
CA PHE A 144 -9.33 -5.99 11.40
C PHE A 144 -9.91 -7.23 12.09
N LYS A 145 -11.16 -7.56 11.73
CA LYS A 145 -11.88 -8.77 12.16
C LYS A 145 -12.60 -9.42 10.97
N GLY A 146 -13.01 -10.68 11.14
CA GLY A 146 -13.86 -11.42 10.19
C GLY A 146 -13.13 -12.36 9.22
N GLY A 147 -11.79 -12.35 9.21
CA GLY A 147 -10.98 -13.30 8.44
C GLY A 147 -10.92 -13.04 6.93
N GLY A 148 -11.61 -12.02 6.41
CA GLY A 148 -11.51 -11.66 4.99
C GLY A 148 -10.13 -11.13 4.59
N VAL A 149 -9.40 -10.44 5.48
CA VAL A 149 -8.01 -10.03 5.21
C VAL A 149 -7.13 -11.25 4.98
N THR A 150 -7.22 -12.28 5.83
CA THR A 150 -6.49 -13.53 5.64
C THR A 150 -6.86 -14.20 4.32
N ALA A 151 -8.15 -14.29 4.00
CA ALA A 151 -8.60 -14.86 2.74
C ALA A 151 -8.07 -14.07 1.52
N ALA A 152 -8.00 -12.74 1.58
CA ALA A 152 -7.41 -11.91 0.54
C ALA A 152 -5.89 -12.14 0.41
N THR A 153 -5.18 -12.31 1.52
CA THR A 153 -3.76 -12.69 1.53
C THR A 153 -3.55 -14.05 0.85
N ASP A 154 -4.42 -15.02 1.13
CA ASP A 154 -4.33 -16.35 0.51
C ASP A 154 -4.53 -16.27 -1.01
N LEU A 155 -5.45 -15.42 -1.50
CA LEU A 155 -5.70 -15.22 -2.93
C LEU A 155 -4.47 -14.72 -3.70
N ILE A 156 -3.65 -13.86 -3.10
CA ILE A 156 -2.45 -13.32 -3.76
C ILE A 156 -1.24 -14.25 -3.63
N LYS A 157 -1.27 -15.18 -2.67
CA LYS A 157 -0.23 -16.21 -2.46
C LYS A 157 -0.49 -17.46 -3.29
N ASP A 158 -1.73 -17.69 -3.69
CA ASP A 158 -2.14 -18.80 -4.55
C ASP A 158 -1.69 -18.58 -6.00
N GLY A 159 -0.82 -19.46 -6.51
CA GLY A 159 -0.23 -19.35 -7.84
C GLY A 159 -1.23 -19.29 -9.00
N GLU A 160 -2.38 -19.97 -8.91
CA GLU A 160 -3.37 -19.96 -9.99
C GLU A 160 -4.21 -18.67 -10.01
N ARG A 161 -4.44 -18.08 -8.83
CA ARG A 161 -5.31 -16.91 -8.67
C ARG A 161 -4.54 -15.59 -8.58
N ARG A 162 -3.26 -15.62 -8.23
CA ARG A 162 -2.38 -14.46 -8.04
C ARG A 162 -2.46 -13.47 -9.20
N ASP A 163 -2.40 -13.97 -10.43
CA ASP A 163 -2.34 -13.12 -11.63
C ASP A 163 -3.59 -12.25 -11.83
N SER A 164 -4.73 -12.68 -11.29
CA SER A 164 -5.98 -11.92 -11.34
C SER A 164 -5.98 -10.70 -10.40
N TYR A 165 -5.07 -10.67 -9.42
CA TYR A 165 -5.01 -9.63 -8.39
C TYR A 165 -3.70 -8.84 -8.43
N GLN A 166 -2.86 -9.04 -9.44
CA GLN A 166 -1.68 -8.20 -9.60
C GLN A 166 -2.09 -6.76 -9.97
N PRO A 167 -1.45 -5.74 -9.38
CA PRO A 167 -1.70 -4.37 -9.78
C PRO A 167 -1.34 -4.17 -11.26
N GLN A 168 -2.24 -3.52 -11.99
CA GLN A 168 -2.05 -3.21 -13.41
C GLN A 168 -2.06 -1.70 -13.60
N LEU A 169 -1.14 -1.21 -14.44
CA LEU A 169 -1.18 0.18 -14.87
C LEU A 169 -2.32 0.40 -15.86
N PRO A 170 -2.92 1.60 -15.90
CA PRO A 170 -3.86 1.98 -16.94
C PRO A 170 -3.24 1.78 -18.33
N ARG A 171 -4.00 1.21 -19.28
CA ARG A 171 -3.52 1.02 -20.65
C ARG A 171 -3.15 2.38 -21.26
N GLY A 172 -1.89 2.50 -21.70
CA GLY A 172 -1.37 3.73 -22.33
C GLY A 172 -0.58 4.65 -21.41
N SER A 173 -0.37 4.32 -20.13
CA SER A 173 0.53 5.09 -19.27
C SER A 173 2.00 4.76 -19.58
N THR A 174 2.67 5.60 -20.36
CA THR A 174 4.14 5.66 -20.40
C THR A 174 4.63 6.44 -19.19
N HIS A 175 4.86 5.77 -18.06
CA HIS A 175 5.56 6.43 -16.95
C HIS A 175 7.07 6.32 -17.17
N CYS A 176 7.73 7.47 -17.25
CA CYS A 176 9.18 7.57 -17.20
C CYS A 176 9.62 6.99 -15.84
N ARG A 177 10.60 6.07 -15.82
CA ARG A 177 11.07 5.33 -14.63
C ARG A 177 11.63 6.21 -13.49
N SER A 178 11.57 7.54 -13.61
CA SER A 178 12.30 8.48 -12.78
C SER A 178 11.47 9.20 -11.71
N ASN A 179 10.14 9.06 -11.66
CA ASN A 179 9.35 9.73 -10.63
C ASN A 179 8.94 8.77 -9.50
N TRP A 180 9.83 8.66 -8.52
CA TRP A 180 9.51 8.17 -7.19
C TRP A 180 8.35 9.00 -6.62
N VAL A 181 7.15 8.44 -6.61
CA VAL A 181 6.02 9.01 -5.89
C VAL A 181 6.30 8.83 -4.38
N GLY A 182 7.01 9.79 -3.80
CA GLY A 182 6.94 10.08 -2.37
C GLY A 182 7.83 9.29 -1.39
N VAL A 183 8.66 8.33 -1.82
CA VAL A 183 9.70 7.75 -0.93
C VAL A 183 10.97 8.60 -0.99
N SER A 184 10.89 9.85 -0.56
CA SER A 184 12.08 10.71 -0.40
C SER A 184 12.75 10.40 0.94
N LEU A 185 13.52 9.31 1.01
CA LEU A 185 14.57 9.21 2.03
C LEU A 185 15.56 10.35 1.76
N ALA A 186 15.84 11.18 2.76
CA ALA A 186 16.72 12.34 2.62
C ALA A 186 18.11 11.92 2.11
N GLY A 187 18.35 12.10 0.81
CA GLY A 187 19.58 11.70 0.14
C GLY A 187 19.56 12.15 -1.32
N ASP A 188 20.21 13.28 -1.58
CA ASP A 188 20.68 13.85 -2.85
C ASP A 188 19.99 13.42 -4.18
N ARG A 189 19.06 14.26 -4.66
CA ARG A 189 18.22 14.01 -5.86
C ARG A 189 18.96 14.07 -7.20
N GLN A 190 20.22 14.50 -7.25
CA GLN A 190 20.93 14.75 -8.52
C GLN A 190 21.74 13.58 -9.05
N SER A 191 22.06 12.57 -8.24
CA SER A 191 22.99 11.49 -8.65
C SER A 191 22.31 10.28 -9.29
N LEU A 192 21.00 10.07 -9.08
CA LEU A 192 20.27 8.87 -9.51
C LEU A 192 19.73 8.91 -10.95
N CYS A 193 19.74 10.08 -11.61
CA CYS A 193 19.21 10.22 -12.97
C CYS A 193 20.18 9.69 -14.06
N ARG A 194 21.43 9.35 -13.73
CA ARG A 194 22.47 8.99 -14.72
C ARG A 194 22.47 7.52 -15.19
N LYS A 195 21.50 6.68 -14.80
CA LYS A 195 21.48 5.25 -15.16
C LYS A 195 20.33 4.80 -16.07
N CYS A 196 19.64 5.73 -16.73
CA CYS A 196 18.67 5.41 -17.77
C CYS A 196 19.18 5.97 -19.11
N GLU A 197 19.99 5.20 -19.83
CA GLU A 197 20.25 5.44 -21.25
C GLU A 197 19.00 5.05 -22.04
N PHE A 198 18.09 5.98 -22.28
CA PHE A 198 17.27 6.07 -23.49
C PHE A 198 16.72 7.51 -23.58
N ASP A 199 17.03 8.16 -24.70
CA ASP A 199 16.83 9.58 -25.02
C ASP A 199 15.58 10.23 -24.42
N CYS A 200 15.80 11.26 -23.60
CA CYS A 200 14.80 12.27 -23.28
C CYS A 200 15.25 13.59 -23.90
N ASP A 201 14.88 13.83 -25.16
CA ASP A 201 14.98 15.15 -25.78
C ASP A 201 13.99 16.10 -25.08
N TRP A 202 14.52 16.96 -24.20
CA TRP A 202 13.80 18.08 -23.58
C TRP A 202 14.39 19.40 -24.08
N HIS A 203 14.08 19.76 -25.33
CA HIS A 203 14.33 21.10 -25.85
C HIS A 203 13.07 21.73 -26.46
N HIS A 204 12.76 22.92 -25.93
CA HIS A 204 11.95 24.02 -26.47
C HIS A 204 10.41 23.96 -26.45
N ALA A 205 9.82 24.79 -25.57
CA ALA A 205 8.79 25.82 -25.82
C ALA A 205 8.11 26.15 -24.47
N ASN A 206 7.95 27.37 -23.95
CA ASN A 206 8.09 28.77 -24.36
C ASN A 206 8.32 29.54 -23.03
N GLY A 207 9.20 30.53 -22.92
CA GLY A 207 9.12 31.78 -23.68
C GLY A 207 8.26 32.80 -22.91
N ASN A 208 8.90 33.49 -21.95
CA ASN A 208 8.60 34.83 -21.41
C ASN A 208 7.24 35.47 -21.75
N ARG A 209 6.48 35.86 -20.72
CA ARG A 209 5.79 37.17 -20.71
C ARG A 209 5.88 37.81 -19.33
N LYS A 210 6.18 39.10 -19.40
CA LYS A 210 6.39 40.13 -18.37
C LYS A 210 5.30 40.17 -17.31
#